data_AF-A0A813SAJ4-F1
#
_entry.id   AF-A0A813SAJ4-F1
#
_cell.length_a   1.000
_cell.length_b   1.000
_cell.length_c   1.000
_cell.angle_alpha   90.00
_cell.angle_beta   90.00
_cell.angle_gamma   90.00
#
_symmetry.space_group_name_H-M   'P 1'
#
loop_
_entity.id
_entity.type
_entity.pdbx_description
1 polymer ?
#
loop_
_entity_poly.entity_id
_entity_poly.type
_entity_poly.pdbx_seq_one_letter_code
_entity_poly.pdbx_strand_id
1 'polypeptide(L)'
;MTISAKTAGYELICVTAMSSNFIEHRLENFRLHGFPIDKIISSGYDKDNFNNNPKRKIIEDLNPVVFVDDLRRNFNNIQHVHTKLIFIDHEREDDPNQHDNIYYDAKYGSLLEFVKDFLKTKQHGENIKWSQRPSHLIPFI
;
A
#
# COMPACT_ATOMS: atom_id res chain seq x y z
N MET A 1 18.80 -11.12 14.54
CA MET A 1 18.33 -9.73 14.40
C MET A 1 17.19 -9.74 13.40
N THR A 2 15.95 -9.51 13.84
CA THR A 2 14.78 -9.57 12.94
C THR A 2 14.78 -8.32 12.07
N ILE A 3 14.99 -8.49 10.76
CA ILE A 3 14.97 -7.39 9.78
C ILE A 3 13.51 -6.92 9.64
N SER A 4 13.24 -5.65 9.93
CA SER A 4 11.93 -5.02 9.75
C SER A 4 12.06 -3.63 9.16
N ALA A 5 11.03 -3.15 8.45
CA ALA A 5 11.02 -1.79 7.92
C ALA A 5 11.11 -0.74 9.05
N LYS A 6 10.47 -0.97 10.20
CA LYS A 6 10.56 -0.06 11.35
C LYS A 6 11.98 0.07 11.89
N THR A 7 12.71 -1.04 12.04
CA THR A 7 14.12 -1.02 12.46
C THR A 7 15.05 -0.38 11.42
N ALA A 8 14.60 -0.25 10.17
CA ALA A 8 15.31 0.45 9.10
C ALA A 8 14.92 1.94 8.99
N GLY A 9 14.10 2.46 9.92
CA GLY A 9 13.74 3.88 9.98
C GLY A 9 12.43 4.27 9.28
N TYR A 10 11.66 3.30 8.78
CA TYR A 10 10.35 3.59 8.15
C TYR A 10 9.24 3.71 9.18
N GLU A 11 8.38 4.72 8.99
CA GLU A 11 7.06 4.76 9.61
C GLU A 11 6.12 3.79 8.89
N LEU A 12 5.37 2.99 9.65
CA LEU A 12 4.36 2.08 9.11
C LEU A 12 2.97 2.59 9.45
N ILE A 13 2.22 2.93 8.41
CA ILE A 13 0.85 3.44 8.49
C ILE A 13 -0.09 2.45 7.81
N CYS A 14 -1.12 1.98 8.52
CA CYS A 14 -2.18 1.18 7.93
C CYS A 14 -3.31 2.08 7.43
N VAL A 15 -3.59 2.04 6.12
CA VAL A 15 -4.76 2.73 5.53
C VAL A 15 -5.84 1.69 5.20
N THR A 16 -7.03 1.85 5.75
CA THR A 16 -8.10 0.85 5.66
C THR A 16 -9.44 1.47 5.27
N ALA A 17 -10.26 0.74 4.51
CA ALA A 17 -11.66 1.12 4.20
C ALA A 17 -12.63 0.76 5.34
N MET A 18 -12.13 0.12 6.39
CA MET A 18 -12.91 -0.22 7.58
C MET A 18 -13.44 1.05 8.27
N SER A 19 -14.65 0.99 8.82
CA SER A 19 -15.24 2.08 9.60
C SER A 19 -14.31 2.56 10.72
N SER A 20 -14.31 3.88 10.97
CA SER A 20 -13.52 4.51 12.03
C SER A 20 -13.80 3.93 13.42
N ASN A 21 -15.02 3.41 13.64
CA ASN A 21 -15.43 2.78 14.90
C ASN A 21 -14.60 1.54 15.28
N PHE A 22 -13.88 0.95 14.32
CA PHE A 22 -13.05 -0.23 14.55
C PHE A 22 -11.55 0.06 14.56
N ILE A 23 -11.12 1.32 14.44
CA ILE A 23 -9.69 1.67 14.40
C ILE A 23 -8.97 1.18 15.66
N GLU A 24 -9.52 1.43 16.84
CA GLU A 24 -8.89 1.04 18.10
C GLU A 24 -8.75 -0.48 18.22
N HIS A 25 -9.79 -1.23 17.85
CA HIS A 25 -9.75 -2.69 17.81
C HIS A 25 -8.70 -3.21 16.81
N ARG A 26 -8.54 -2.56 15.65
CA ARG A 26 -7.51 -2.94 14.68
C ARG A 26 -6.11 -2.67 15.21
N LEU A 27 -5.90 -1.54 15.89
CA LEU A 27 -4.63 -1.21 16.49
C LEU A 27 -4.27 -2.22 17.58
N GLU A 28 -5.24 -2.61 18.40
CA GLU A 28 -5.05 -3.64 19.42
C GLU A 28 -4.69 -5.00 18.79
N ASN A 29 -5.39 -5.41 17.73
CA ASN A 29 -5.04 -6.62 16.99
C ASN A 29 -3.59 -6.58 16.46
N PHE A 30 -3.14 -5.46 15.91
CA PHE A 30 -1.74 -5.34 15.47
C PHE A 30 -0.76 -5.50 16.63
N ARG A 31 -1.01 -4.86 17.77
CA ARG A 31 -0.16 -4.99 18.96
C ARG A 31 -0.12 -6.42 19.48
N LEU A 32 -1.28 -7.07 19.64
CA LEU A 32 -1.37 -8.44 20.14
C LEU A 32 -0.64 -9.45 19.24
N HIS A 33 -0.61 -9.20 17.93
CA HIS A 33 0.10 -10.05 16.97
C HIS A 33 1.53 -9.58 16.67
N GLY A 34 2.05 -8.58 17.39
CA GLY A 34 3.43 -8.10 17.24
C GLY A 34 3.69 -7.35 15.94
N PHE A 35 2.66 -6.85 15.25
CA PHE A 35 2.82 -5.97 14.10
C PHE A 35 3.21 -4.57 14.55
N PRO A 36 4.34 -4.03 14.07
CA PRO A 36 4.88 -2.77 14.56
C PRO A 36 4.21 -1.55 13.89
N ILE A 37 2.88 -1.54 13.80
CA ILE A 37 2.05 -0.48 13.19
C ILE A 37 1.41 0.33 14.30
N ASP A 38 1.76 1.62 14.40
CA ASP A 38 1.27 2.50 15.47
C ASP A 38 0.20 3.50 14.99
N LYS A 39 0.01 3.61 13.66
CA LYS A 39 -0.92 4.57 13.05
C LYS A 39 -1.86 3.88 12.08
N ILE A 40 -3.15 4.15 12.22
CA ILE A 40 -4.20 3.65 11.33
C ILE A 40 -5.03 4.85 10.87
N ILE A 41 -5.29 4.91 9.56
CA ILE A 41 -6.18 5.91 8.97
C ILE A 41 -7.33 5.16 8.30
N SER A 42 -8.56 5.46 8.73
CA SER A 42 -9.76 4.98 8.05
C SER A 42 -10.09 5.92 6.89
N SER A 43 -10.25 5.33 5.71
CA SER A 43 -10.87 5.96 4.54
C SER A 43 -12.40 5.88 4.57
N GLY A 44 -12.95 5.01 5.42
CA GLY A 44 -14.34 4.57 5.31
C GLY A 44 -14.60 3.76 4.04
N TYR A 45 -15.84 3.33 3.89
CA TYR A 45 -16.30 2.59 2.73
C TYR A 45 -17.51 3.30 2.14
N ASP A 46 -17.43 3.64 0.85
CA ASP A 46 -18.56 4.19 0.12
C ASP A 46 -19.37 3.04 -0.48
N LYS A 47 -20.55 2.79 0.10
CA LYS A 47 -21.45 1.71 -0.34
C LYS A 47 -22.10 1.99 -1.69
N ASP A 48 -22.16 3.24 -2.11
CA ASP A 48 -22.84 3.64 -3.33
C ASP A 48 -21.86 3.75 -4.51
N ASN A 49 -20.55 3.62 -4.25
CA ASN A 49 -19.49 3.75 -5.24
C ASN A 49 -18.37 2.71 -5.08
N PHE A 50 -18.71 1.45 -5.33
CA PHE A 50 -17.79 0.30 -5.27
C PHE A 50 -16.54 0.42 -6.16
N ASN A 51 -16.64 1.19 -7.24
CA ASN A 51 -15.54 1.36 -8.21
C ASN A 51 -14.57 2.47 -7.83
N ASN A 52 -14.91 3.29 -6.83
CA ASN A 52 -14.02 4.32 -6.33
C ASN A 52 -13.00 3.73 -5.37
N ASN A 53 -11.74 4.17 -5.51
CA ASN A 53 -10.69 3.82 -4.57
C ASN A 53 -10.84 4.66 -3.30
N PRO A 54 -11.26 4.09 -2.16
CA PRO A 54 -11.51 4.87 -0.95
C PRO A 54 -10.21 5.41 -0.35
N LYS A 55 -9.07 4.79 -0.65
CA LYS A 55 -7.77 5.14 -0.09
C LYS A 55 -7.07 6.25 -0.88
N ARG A 56 -7.51 6.52 -2.12
CA ARG A 56 -6.82 7.41 -3.07
C ARG A 56 -6.33 8.70 -2.42
N LYS A 57 -7.27 9.50 -1.87
CA LYS A 57 -6.96 10.81 -1.31
C LYS A 57 -5.96 10.71 -0.15
N ILE A 58 -6.09 9.70 0.71
CA ILE A 58 -5.18 9.51 1.84
C ILE A 58 -3.78 9.17 1.34
N ILE A 59 -3.65 8.31 0.33
CA ILE A 59 -2.34 7.96 -0.24
C ILE A 59 -1.70 9.16 -0.93
N GLU A 60 -2.48 9.97 -1.66
CA GLU A 60 -2.02 11.22 -2.29
C GLU A 60 -1.57 12.25 -1.24
N ASP A 61 -2.36 12.44 -0.17
CA ASP A 61 -2.04 13.38 0.91
C ASP A 61 -0.83 12.93 1.75
N LEU A 62 -0.67 11.61 1.99
CA LEU A 62 0.48 11.05 2.71
C LEU A 62 1.76 11.01 1.87
N ASN A 63 1.62 10.83 0.55
CA ASN A 63 2.70 10.63 -0.42
C ASN A 63 3.78 9.64 0.08
N PRO A 64 3.42 8.40 0.47
CA PRO A 64 4.37 7.47 1.06
C PRO A 64 5.41 7.03 0.03
N VAL A 65 6.61 6.64 0.49
CA VAL A 65 7.64 6.06 -0.38
C VAL A 65 7.15 4.78 -1.06
N VAL A 66 6.36 3.99 -0.35
CA VAL A 66 5.76 2.75 -0.84
C VAL A 66 4.32 2.65 -0.34
N PHE A 67 3.41 2.27 -1.23
CA PHE A 67 2.06 1.84 -0.89
C PHE A 67 1.90 0.37 -1.30
N VAL A 68 1.51 -0.46 -0.34
CA VAL A 68 1.39 -1.92 -0.48
C VAL A 68 -0.07 -2.31 -0.25
N ASP A 69 -0.64 -3.09 -1.16
CA ASP A 69 -2.02 -3.58 -1.06
C ASP A 69 -2.18 -4.92 -1.80
N ASP A 70 -3.12 -5.74 -1.36
CA ASP A 70 -3.47 -7.04 -1.97
C ASP A 70 -4.70 -6.95 -2.89
N LEU A 71 -5.27 -5.73 -3.03
CA LEU A 71 -6.43 -5.47 -3.86
C LEU A 71 -6.12 -4.38 -4.89
N ARG A 72 -6.03 -4.76 -6.17
CA ARG A 72 -5.59 -3.90 -7.28
C ARG A 72 -6.42 -2.63 -7.44
N ARG A 73 -7.74 -2.70 -7.24
CA ARG A 73 -8.60 -1.49 -7.24
C ARG A 73 -8.17 -0.40 -6.26
N ASN A 74 -7.41 -0.73 -5.20
CA ASN A 74 -6.88 0.27 -4.27
C ASN A 74 -5.71 1.07 -4.88
N PHE A 75 -5.17 0.70 -6.04
CA PHE A 75 -4.21 1.51 -6.80
C PHE A 75 -4.90 2.43 -7.82
N ASN A 76 -6.19 2.22 -8.07
CA ASN A 76 -6.90 2.90 -9.13
C ASN A 76 -6.90 4.42 -8.91
N ASN A 77 -6.69 5.16 -9.99
CA ASN A 77 -6.77 6.63 -10.05
C ASN A 77 -5.90 7.39 -9.04
N ILE A 78 -4.89 6.78 -8.43
CA ILE A 78 -3.88 7.52 -7.65
C ILE A 78 -3.08 8.40 -8.62
N GLN A 79 -2.86 9.66 -8.27
CA GLN A 79 -2.20 10.62 -9.15
C GLN A 79 -1.11 11.43 -8.44
N HIS A 80 -0.10 11.83 -9.20
CA HIS A 80 0.93 12.80 -8.77
C HIS A 80 1.69 12.45 -7.48
N VAL A 81 1.95 11.16 -7.24
CA VAL A 81 2.67 10.68 -6.05
C VAL A 81 4.07 10.17 -6.36
N HIS A 82 5.00 10.38 -5.42
CA HIS A 82 6.31 9.75 -5.42
C HIS A 82 6.31 8.34 -4.81
N THR A 83 5.17 7.66 -4.91
CA THR A 83 4.90 6.37 -4.27
C THR A 83 5.13 5.21 -5.22
N LYS A 84 5.90 4.21 -4.78
CA LYS A 84 5.91 2.87 -5.43
C LYS A 84 4.67 2.09 -5.05
N LEU A 85 3.96 1.57 -6.04
CA LEU A 85 2.77 0.74 -5.86
C LEU A 85 3.17 -0.74 -5.88
N ILE A 86 2.97 -1.44 -4.76
CA ILE A 86 3.38 -2.83 -4.59
C ILE A 86 2.14 -3.69 -4.43
N PHE A 87 1.95 -4.61 -5.37
CA PHE A 87 0.87 -5.57 -5.34
C PHE A 87 1.30 -6.85 -4.62
N ILE A 88 0.57 -7.23 -3.56
CA ILE A 88 0.73 -8.53 -2.92
C ILE A 88 -0.27 -9.50 -3.53
N ASP A 89 0.23 -10.44 -4.31
CA ASP A 89 -0.58 -11.44 -5.01
C ASP A 89 -0.39 -12.79 -4.32
N HIS A 90 -1.43 -13.27 -3.66
CA HIS A 90 -1.41 -14.55 -2.98
C HIS A 90 -1.68 -15.75 -3.89
N GLU A 91 -1.86 -15.53 -5.21
CA GLU A 91 -2.06 -16.57 -6.24
C GLU A 91 -3.15 -17.59 -5.86
N ARG A 92 -4.33 -17.08 -5.47
CA ARG A 92 -5.49 -17.91 -5.11
C ARG A 92 -6.38 -18.18 -6.31
N GLU A 93 -7.03 -19.33 -6.34
CA GLU A 93 -7.99 -19.69 -7.40
C GLU A 93 -9.19 -18.72 -7.47
N ASP A 94 -9.58 -18.13 -6.34
CA ASP A 94 -10.68 -17.16 -6.19
C ASP A 94 -10.20 -15.70 -6.14
N ASP A 95 -9.21 -15.36 -6.97
CA ASP A 95 -8.58 -14.03 -6.97
C ASP A 95 -9.59 -12.89 -7.30
N PRO A 96 -9.88 -11.97 -6.36
CA PRO A 96 -10.78 -10.84 -6.60
C PRO A 96 -10.21 -9.83 -7.61
N ASN A 97 -8.96 -9.98 -8.05
CA ASN A 97 -8.27 -9.07 -8.96
C ASN A 97 -8.31 -9.51 -10.44
N GLN A 98 -8.94 -10.64 -10.78
CA GLN A 98 -8.91 -11.25 -12.13
C GLN A 98 -9.32 -10.30 -13.28
N HIS A 99 -10.12 -9.28 -12.99
CA HIS A 99 -10.60 -8.31 -13.98
C HIS A 99 -9.95 -6.93 -13.86
N ASP A 100 -9.05 -6.73 -12.90
CA ASP A 100 -8.43 -5.44 -12.63
C ASP A 100 -7.17 -5.25 -13.49
N ASN A 101 -7.32 -4.54 -14.61
CA ASN A 101 -6.20 -4.08 -15.42
C ASN A 101 -5.63 -2.75 -14.89
N ILE A 102 -5.12 -2.78 -13.66
CA ILE A 102 -4.61 -1.61 -12.94
C ILE A 102 -3.10 -1.73 -12.76
N TYR A 103 -2.39 -0.63 -12.98
CA TYR A 103 -0.94 -0.55 -12.90
C TYR A 103 -0.41 -0.72 -11.46
N TYR A 104 0.74 -1.37 -11.33
CA TYR A 104 1.58 -1.43 -10.13
C TYR A 104 3.05 -1.50 -10.56
N ASP A 105 3.96 -1.08 -9.68
CA ASP A 105 5.40 -1.03 -9.97
C ASP A 105 6.08 -2.41 -9.78
N ALA A 106 5.63 -3.21 -8.80
CA ALA A 106 6.14 -4.56 -8.57
C ALA A 106 5.09 -5.47 -7.91
N LYS A 107 5.25 -6.80 -8.10
CA LYS A 107 4.41 -7.86 -7.51
C LYS A 107 5.26 -8.74 -6.60
N TYR A 108 4.72 -9.14 -5.45
CA TYR A 108 5.33 -10.12 -4.53
C TYR A 108 4.29 -11.13 -4.04
N GLY A 109 4.72 -12.34 -3.66
CA GLY A 109 3.82 -13.37 -3.14
C GLY A 109 3.39 -13.14 -1.68
N SER A 110 4.15 -12.32 -0.96
CA SER A 110 3.87 -11.98 0.44
C SER A 110 4.50 -10.66 0.86
N LEU A 111 3.95 -10.05 1.92
CA LEU A 111 4.51 -8.86 2.54
C LEU A 111 5.94 -9.10 3.07
N LEU A 112 6.22 -10.30 3.59
CA LEU A 112 7.55 -10.65 4.11
C LEU A 112 8.61 -10.69 3.00
N GLU A 113 8.26 -11.26 1.85
CA GLU A 113 9.14 -11.30 0.68
C GLU A 113 9.47 -9.89 0.20
N PHE A 114 8.43 -9.05 0.04
CA PHE A 114 8.59 -7.65 -0.29
C PHE A 114 9.53 -6.93 0.69
N VAL A 115 9.26 -7.01 2.01
CA VAL A 115 10.07 -6.30 3.02
C VAL A 115 11.53 -6.77 2.99
N LYS A 116 11.77 -8.09 2.85
CA LYS A 116 13.14 -8.62 2.73
C LYS A 116 13.85 -8.05 1.52
N ASP A 117 13.18 -7.95 0.39
CA ASP A 117 13.77 -7.44 -0.85
C ASP A 117 14.01 -5.92 -0.78
N PHE A 118 12.99 -5.16 -0.35
CA PHE A 118 13.03 -3.72 -0.16
C PHE A 118 14.18 -3.25 0.74
N LEU A 119 14.55 -4.06 1.74
CA LEU A 119 15.60 -3.74 2.69
C LEU A 119 17.01 -4.17 2.24
N LYS A 120 17.17 -4.92 1.14
CA LYS A 120 18.50 -5.24 0.58
C LYS A 120 19.18 -4.02 -0.03
N THR A 121 18.41 -3.08 -0.56
CA THR A 121 18.93 -1.92 -1.29
C THR A 121 18.85 -0.67 -0.42
N LYS A 122 19.93 0.11 -0.30
CA LYS A 122 19.92 1.39 0.43
C LYS A 122 19.08 2.50 -0.25
N GLN A 123 18.68 2.29 -1.51
CA GLN A 123 17.88 3.24 -2.29
C GLN A 123 16.40 2.89 -2.17
N HIS A 124 15.86 3.22 -1.00
CA HIS A 124 14.51 2.89 -0.61
C HIS A 124 13.51 3.88 -1.22
N GLY A 125 13.19 3.70 -2.50
CA GLY A 125 12.24 4.55 -3.25
C GLY A 125 12.86 5.38 -4.36
N GLU A 126 14.18 5.57 -4.38
CA GLU A 126 14.86 6.47 -5.33
C GLU A 126 14.95 5.92 -6.77
N ASN A 127 14.88 4.60 -6.95
CA ASN A 127 14.85 3.98 -8.27
C ASN A 127 13.41 3.73 -8.75
N ILE A 128 12.63 4.79 -8.95
CA ILE A 128 11.42 4.71 -9.77
C ILE A 128 11.85 5.01 -11.21
N LYS A 129 11.63 4.05 -12.13
CA LYS A 129 11.81 4.30 -13.57
C LYS A 129 10.61 5.10 -14.07
N TRP A 130 10.61 6.41 -13.83
CA TRP A 130 9.49 7.32 -14.14
C TRP A 130 8.99 7.21 -15.58
N SER A 131 9.90 6.93 -16.54
CA SER A 131 9.57 6.73 -17.95
C SER A 131 8.70 5.50 -18.25
N GLN A 132 8.54 4.59 -17.28
CA GLN A 132 7.77 3.35 -17.41
C GLN A 132 6.43 3.41 -16.67
N ARG A 133 6.13 4.52 -15.99
CA ARG A 133 4.84 4.72 -15.30
C ARG A 133 3.82 5.38 -16.23
N PRO A 134 2.52 5.05 -16.08
CA PRO A 134 1.44 5.83 -16.66
C PRO A 134 1.57 7.32 -16.32
N SER A 135 1.27 8.19 -17.28
CA SER A 135 1.46 9.65 -17.14
C SER A 135 0.73 10.26 -15.94
N HIS A 136 -0.45 9.74 -15.58
CA HIS A 136 -1.23 10.22 -14.44
C HIS A 136 -0.54 9.99 -13.08
N LEU A 137 0.41 9.06 -12.99
CA LEU A 137 1.20 8.79 -11.78
C LEU A 137 2.48 9.63 -11.68
N ILE A 138 2.81 10.43 -12.70
CA ILE A 138 4.00 11.27 -12.70
C ILE A 138 3.69 12.55 -11.90
N PRO A 139 4.45 12.85 -10.83
CA PRO A 139 4.31 14.11 -10.09
C PRO A 139 4.61 15.30 -10.99
N PHE A 140 3.91 16.42 -10.76
CA PHE A 140 4.30 17.68 -11.41
C PHE A 140 5.69 18.09 -10.88
N ILE A 141 6.59 18.43 -11.79
CA ILE A 141 7.94 18.92 -11.52
C ILE A 141 7.87 20.32 -10.89
#